data_AF-A0A174ABB5-F1
#
_entry.id   AF-A0A174ABB5-F1
#
_cell.length_a   1.000
_cell.length_b   1.000
_cell.length_c   1.000
_cell.angle_alpha   90.00
_cell.angle_beta   90.00
_cell.angle_gamma   90.00
#
_symmetry.space_group_name_H-M   'P 1'
#
loop_
_entity.id
_entity.type
_entity.pdbx_description
1 polymer ?
#
loop_
_entity_poly.entity_id
_entity_poly.type
_entity_poly.pdbx_seq_one_letter_code
_entity_poly.pdbx_strand_id
1 'polypeptide(L)'
;MCRLMTTQLAEALEGYPLYSQDGKGKEAVCRAVFALGAVRWFILEGNREDDDVILFGIVVGLLEDEYGYISLNELSDVELDLSAQGLGKLQVRQQQNFKPVPLKQIQDSRLQDFLARFE
;
A
#
# COMPACT_ATOMS: atom_id res chain seq x y z
N MET A 1 6.15 0.85 -18.58
CA MET A 1 6.10 1.90 -17.53
C MET A 1 4.98 1.52 -16.60
N CYS A 2 5.26 1.33 -15.31
CA CYS A 2 4.27 0.87 -14.34
C CYS A 2 3.13 1.90 -14.19
N ARG A 3 1.87 1.45 -14.33
CA ARG A 3 0.68 2.31 -14.25
C ARG A 3 0.52 2.97 -12.89
N LEU A 4 0.92 2.27 -11.82
CA LEU A 4 0.80 2.78 -10.45
C LEU A 4 1.94 3.74 -10.07
N MET A 5 3.03 3.79 -10.85
CA MET A 5 4.12 4.72 -10.60
C MET A 5 3.76 6.12 -11.10
N THR A 6 3.10 6.89 -10.23
CA THR A 6 2.73 8.29 -10.50
C THR A 6 3.76 9.26 -9.94
N THR A 7 3.78 10.50 -10.44
CA THR A 7 4.59 11.59 -9.83
C THR A 7 4.24 11.77 -8.36
N GLN A 8 2.96 11.71 -8.00
CA GLN A 8 2.49 11.80 -6.62
C GLN A 8 3.07 10.68 -5.74
N LEU A 9 3.13 9.44 -6.23
CA LEU A 9 3.74 8.34 -5.49
C LEU A 9 5.25 8.56 -5.31
N ALA A 10 5.95 8.98 -6.38
CA ALA A 10 7.38 9.26 -6.33
C ALA A 10 7.72 10.33 -5.28
N GLU A 11 6.98 11.44 -5.29
CA GLU A 11 7.12 12.52 -4.30
C GLU A 11 6.74 12.06 -2.88
N ALA A 12 5.71 11.23 -2.75
CA ALA A 12 5.29 10.72 -1.45
C ALA A 12 6.37 9.82 -0.80
N LEU A 13 7.13 9.08 -1.60
CA LEU A 13 8.19 8.19 -1.15
C LEU A 13 9.56 8.89 -1.00
N GLU A 14 9.70 10.13 -1.49
CA GLU A 14 10.93 10.90 -1.32
C GLU A 14 11.27 11.07 0.16
N GLY A 15 12.47 10.63 0.55
CA GLY A 15 12.92 10.63 1.95
C GLY A 15 12.40 9.46 2.82
N TYR A 16 11.69 8.50 2.22
CA TYR A 16 11.22 7.27 2.89
C TYR A 16 11.75 6.01 2.17
N PRO A 17 13.09 5.85 2.06
CA PRO A 17 13.65 4.62 1.52
C PRO A 17 13.31 3.43 2.43
N LEU A 18 13.47 2.20 1.92
CA LEU A 18 13.31 0.99 2.74
C LEU A 18 14.16 1.08 4.01
N TYR A 19 13.59 0.65 5.14
CA TYR A 19 14.17 0.64 6.50
C TYR A 19 14.31 2.03 7.18
N SER A 20 13.87 3.12 6.56
CA SER A 20 13.85 4.48 7.15
C SER A 20 12.91 4.67 8.36
N GLN A 21 11.99 3.74 8.57
CA GLN A 21 10.94 3.77 9.58
C GLN A 21 11.01 2.58 10.56
N ASP A 22 12.09 1.80 10.52
CA ASP A 22 12.32 0.68 11.42
C ASP A 22 12.21 1.10 12.89
N GLY A 23 11.57 0.24 13.70
CA GLY A 23 11.36 0.48 15.12
C GLY A 23 10.29 1.52 15.47
N LYS A 24 9.64 2.18 14.49
CA LYS A 24 8.57 3.15 14.76
C LYS A 24 7.22 2.50 15.08
N GLY A 25 7.01 1.24 14.70
CA GLY A 25 5.73 0.53 14.90
C GLY A 25 4.55 1.36 14.39
N LYS A 26 3.52 1.56 15.23
CA LYS A 26 2.32 2.36 14.88
C LYS A 26 2.58 3.87 14.65
N GLU A 27 3.77 4.36 14.98
CA GLU A 27 4.20 5.74 14.68
C GLU A 27 4.79 5.88 13.27
N ALA A 28 5.01 4.78 12.55
CA ALA A 28 5.43 4.84 11.16
C ALA A 28 4.39 5.60 10.32
N VAL A 29 4.87 6.45 9.43
CA VAL A 29 4.05 7.32 8.59
C VAL A 29 3.68 6.57 7.33
N CYS A 30 2.40 6.32 7.13
CA CYS A 30 1.86 5.85 5.86
C CYS A 30 1.97 6.97 4.81
N ARG A 31 2.52 6.63 3.65
CA ARG A 31 2.85 7.56 2.56
C ARG A 31 1.86 7.48 1.42
N ALA A 32 1.31 6.29 1.15
CA ALA A 32 0.33 6.06 0.11
C ALA A 32 -0.60 4.89 0.48
N VAL A 33 -1.80 4.88 -0.11
CA VAL A 33 -2.73 3.76 0.03
C VAL A 33 -3.11 3.27 -1.35
N PHE A 34 -3.00 1.97 -1.59
CA PHE A 34 -3.58 1.30 -2.75
C PHE A 34 -4.81 0.50 -2.35
N ALA A 35 -5.74 0.32 -3.29
CA ALA A 35 -7.04 -0.28 -3.04
C ALA A 35 -7.53 -1.13 -4.21
N LEU A 36 -8.10 -2.29 -3.90
CA LEU A 36 -8.93 -3.11 -4.78
C LEU A 36 -10.06 -3.76 -3.96
N GLY A 37 -11.32 -3.40 -4.21
CA GLY A 37 -12.44 -3.89 -3.41
C GLY A 37 -12.30 -3.50 -1.93
N ALA A 38 -12.23 -4.49 -1.03
CA ALA A 38 -11.97 -4.30 0.40
C ALA A 38 -10.47 -4.38 0.77
N VAL A 39 -9.60 -4.78 -0.16
CA VAL A 39 -8.15 -4.92 0.08
C VAL A 39 -7.48 -3.56 0.07
N ARG A 40 -6.66 -3.29 1.08
CA ARG A 40 -5.88 -2.06 1.22
C ARG A 40 -4.42 -2.39 1.43
N TRP A 41 -3.55 -1.69 0.71
CA TRP A 41 -2.11 -1.68 0.96
C TRP A 41 -1.71 -0.31 1.48
N PHE A 42 -1.28 -0.23 2.74
CA PHE A 42 -0.77 0.97 3.39
C PHE A 42 0.75 1.00 3.24
N ILE A 43 1.23 1.86 2.35
CA ILE A 43 2.65 1.92 1.97
C ILE A 43 3.39 2.84 2.92
N LEU A 44 4.47 2.35 3.50
CA LEU A 44 5.32 3.08 4.43
C LEU A 44 6.57 3.61 3.75
N GLU A 45 7.16 2.82 2.86
CA GLU A 45 8.49 3.06 2.30
C GLU A 45 8.58 2.50 0.90
N GLY A 46 9.60 2.92 0.15
CA GLY A 46 9.91 2.27 -1.11
C GLY A 46 11.23 2.72 -1.72
N ASN A 47 11.88 1.81 -2.43
CA ASN A 47 13.10 2.06 -3.19
C ASN A 47 12.91 1.64 -4.64
N ARG A 48 13.58 2.35 -5.54
CA ARG A 48 13.72 1.90 -6.92
C ARG A 48 14.76 0.78 -6.98
N GLU A 49 14.41 -0.33 -7.61
CA GLU A 49 15.31 -1.46 -7.87
C GLU A 49 15.19 -1.79 -9.36
N ASP A 50 16.22 -1.45 -10.14
CA ASP A 50 16.25 -1.59 -11.59
C ASP A 50 15.01 -0.99 -12.31
N ASP A 51 14.16 -1.85 -12.87
CA ASP A 51 12.94 -1.52 -13.59
C ASP A 51 11.66 -1.57 -12.73
N ASP A 52 11.80 -1.84 -11.43
CA ASP A 52 10.71 -1.88 -10.46
C ASP A 52 10.89 -0.87 -9.32
N VAL A 53 9.85 -0.74 -8.50
CA VAL A 53 9.87 -0.08 -7.21
C VAL A 53 9.40 -1.08 -6.18
N ILE A 54 10.31 -1.45 -5.27
CA ILE A 54 9.98 -2.31 -4.14
C ILE A 54 9.46 -1.43 -3.02
N LEU A 55 8.24 -1.69 -2.61
CA LEU A 55 7.56 -1.02 -1.51
C LEU A 55 7.60 -1.88 -0.26
N PHE A 56 7.54 -1.25 0.90
CA PHE A 56 7.26 -1.92 2.16
C PHE A 56 6.01 -1.31 2.80
N GLY A 57 5.13 -2.17 3.32
CA GLY A 57 3.87 -1.72 3.87
C GLY A 57 3.06 -2.82 4.54
N ILE A 58 1.81 -2.49 4.86
CA ILE A 58 0.84 -3.42 5.44
C ILE A 58 -0.24 -3.69 4.40
N VAL A 59 -0.54 -4.96 4.16
CA VAL A 59 -1.75 -5.34 3.44
C VAL A 59 -2.81 -5.81 4.42
N VAL A 60 -4.03 -5.32 4.24
CA VAL A 60 -5.22 -5.86 4.90
C VAL A 60 -6.28 -6.18 3.87
N GLY A 61 -7.16 -7.13 4.17
CA GLY A 61 -8.26 -7.49 3.26
C GLY A 61 -8.07 -8.80 2.51
N LEU A 62 -6.86 -9.40 2.57
CA LEU A 62 -6.55 -10.70 1.98
C LEU A 62 -6.85 -11.84 2.98
N LEU A 63 -6.35 -13.05 2.69
CA LEU A 63 -6.48 -14.20 3.58
C LEU A 63 -5.82 -13.93 4.94
N GLU A 64 -4.67 -13.25 4.92
CA GLU A 64 -3.96 -12.80 6.11
C GLU A 64 -3.66 -11.30 6.01
N ASP A 65 -3.61 -10.64 7.16
CA ASP A 65 -3.16 -9.26 7.29
C ASP A 65 -1.70 -9.31 7.73
N GLU A 66 -0.82 -8.61 7.01
CA GLU A 66 0.62 -8.75 7.20
C GLU A 66 1.40 -7.49 6.81
N TYR A 67 2.59 -7.37 7.39
CA TYR A 67 3.65 -6.54 6.83
C TYR A 67 4.31 -7.31 5.69
N GLY A 68 4.64 -6.63 4.60
CA GLY A 68 5.27 -7.29 3.46
C GLY A 68 5.95 -6.34 2.50
N TYR A 69 6.86 -6.92 1.72
CA TYR A 69 7.42 -6.28 0.54
C TYR A 69 6.47 -6.45 -0.64
N ILE A 70 6.34 -5.40 -1.45
CA ILE A 70 5.39 -5.36 -2.55
C ILE A 70 6.13 -4.84 -3.79
N SER A 71 6.19 -5.65 -4.85
CA SER A 71 6.57 -5.16 -6.18
C SER A 71 5.46 -4.24 -6.71
N LEU A 72 5.83 -3.02 -7.10
CA LEU A 72 4.87 -2.08 -7.69
C LEU A 72 4.41 -2.56 -9.08
N ASN A 73 5.31 -3.22 -9.83
CA ASN A 73 4.97 -3.86 -11.09
C ASN A 73 3.92 -4.97 -10.89
N GLU A 74 4.16 -5.93 -9.99
CA GLU A 74 3.19 -7.00 -9.73
C GLU A 74 1.86 -6.46 -9.19
N LEU A 75 1.90 -5.48 -8.27
CA LEU A 75 0.69 -4.84 -7.74
C LEU A 75 -0.12 -4.15 -8.85
N SER A 76 0.54 -3.59 -9.86
CA SER A 76 -0.11 -2.94 -11.00
C SER A 76 -0.89 -3.93 -11.88
N ASP A 77 -0.45 -5.19 -11.92
CA ASP A 77 -1.03 -6.27 -12.72
C ASP A 77 -2.13 -7.04 -11.98
N VAL A 78 -2.31 -6.81 -10.68
CA VAL A 78 -3.42 -7.38 -9.90
C VAL A 78 -4.76 -6.88 -10.45
N GLU A 79 -5.56 -7.84 -10.91
CA GLU A 79 -6.86 -7.62 -11.52
C GLU A 79 -7.90 -8.59 -10.96
N LEU A 80 -9.11 -8.07 -10.73
CA LEU A 80 -10.30 -8.83 -10.41
C LEU A 80 -11.27 -8.76 -11.59
N ASP A 81 -11.46 -9.90 -12.27
CA ASP A 81 -12.38 -10.00 -13.39
C ASP A 81 -13.80 -10.30 -12.90
N LEU A 82 -14.67 -9.29 -12.97
CA LEU A 82 -16.09 -9.38 -12.65
C LEU A 82 -16.96 -9.29 -13.91
N SER A 83 -16.41 -9.64 -15.07
CA SER A 83 -17.13 -9.57 -16.36
C SER A 83 -18.35 -10.49 -16.36
N ALA A 84 -18.28 -11.64 -15.69
CA ALA A 84 -19.41 -12.56 -15.53
C ALA A 84 -20.59 -11.94 -14.74
N GLN A 85 -20.33 -10.93 -13.91
CA GLN A 85 -21.36 -10.16 -13.20
C GLN A 85 -21.71 -8.83 -13.91
N GLY A 86 -21.18 -8.59 -15.12
CA GLY A 86 -21.43 -7.36 -15.89
C GLY A 86 -20.69 -6.12 -15.39
N LEU A 87 -19.73 -6.27 -14.47
CA LEU A 87 -18.98 -5.16 -13.85
C LEU A 87 -17.61 -4.93 -14.49
N GLY A 88 -17.20 -5.80 -15.41
CA GLY A 88 -15.90 -5.72 -16.09
C GLY A 88 -14.73 -6.05 -15.17
N LYS A 89 -13.54 -5.55 -15.53
CA LYS A 89 -12.29 -5.79 -14.81
C LYS A 89 -11.98 -4.64 -13.86
N LEU A 90 -11.69 -4.96 -12.61
CA LEU A 90 -11.24 -4.03 -11.59
C LEU A 90 -9.75 -4.21 -11.34
N GLN A 91 -9.02 -3.11 -11.24
CA GLN A 91 -7.58 -3.11 -11.00
C GLN A 91 -7.26 -2.30 -9.76
N VAL A 92 -6.10 -2.56 -9.16
CA VAL A 92 -5.61 -1.78 -8.03
C VAL A 92 -5.50 -0.30 -8.40
N ARG A 93 -5.91 0.60 -7.50
CA ARG A 93 -5.81 2.06 -7.67
C ARG A 93 -5.16 2.70 -6.46
N GLN A 94 -4.36 3.73 -6.69
CA GLN A 94 -3.88 4.61 -5.63
C GLN A 94 -5.04 5.50 -5.14
N GLN A 95 -5.18 5.64 -3.82
CA GLN A 95 -6.10 6.61 -3.22
C GLN A 95 -5.60 8.03 -3.51
N GLN A 96 -6.43 8.80 -4.21
CA GLN A 96 -6.13 10.20 -4.53
C GLN A 96 -6.20 11.08 -3.28
N ASN A 97 -5.41 12.16 -3.26
CA ASN A 97 -5.39 13.16 -2.19
C ASN A 97 -5.14 12.61 -0.78
N PHE A 98 -4.55 11.41 -0.67
CA PHE A 98 -4.11 10.87 0.61
C PHE A 98 -3.01 11.77 1.20
N LYS A 99 -3.16 12.13 2.47
CA LYS A 99 -2.16 12.91 3.22
C LYS A 99 -1.36 11.96 4.10
N PRO A 100 -0.02 11.96 4.01
CA PRO A 100 0.77 11.10 4.85
C PRO A 100 0.50 11.30 6.35
N VAL A 101 0.34 10.20 7.07
CA VAL A 101 -0.10 10.22 8.47
C VAL A 101 0.40 8.99 9.21
N PRO A 102 0.72 9.08 10.52
CA PRO A 102 1.06 7.90 11.32
C PRO A 102 -0.02 6.82 11.26
N LEU A 103 0.38 5.55 11.18
CA LEU A 103 -0.51 4.40 11.11
C LEU A 103 -1.60 4.40 12.19
N LYS A 104 -1.27 4.77 13.43
CA LYS A 104 -2.22 4.88 14.55
C LYS A 104 -3.38 5.86 14.33
N GLN A 105 -3.26 6.79 13.38
CA GLN A 105 -4.30 7.80 13.11
C GLN A 105 -5.19 7.42 11.92
N ILE A 106 -4.89 6.34 11.21
CA ILE A 106 -5.69 5.88 10.07
C ILE A 106 -6.96 5.23 10.59
N GLN A 107 -8.12 5.76 10.19
CA GLN A 107 -9.43 5.23 10.57
C GLN A 107 -9.84 4.04 9.69
N ASP A 108 -9.07 2.95 9.77
CA ASP A 108 -9.39 1.65 9.16
C ASP A 108 -9.37 0.59 10.25
N SER A 109 -10.53 -0.02 10.53
CA SER A 109 -10.66 -0.94 11.66
C SER A 109 -9.77 -2.17 11.53
N ARG A 110 -9.63 -2.71 10.31
CA ARG A 110 -8.84 -3.92 10.07
C ARG A 110 -7.34 -3.64 10.25
N LEU A 111 -6.88 -2.47 9.79
CA LEU A 111 -5.54 -2.00 10.10
C LEU A 111 -5.31 -1.83 11.60
N GLN A 112 -6.24 -1.18 12.33
CA GLN A 112 -6.06 -0.97 13.77
C GLN A 112 -6.07 -2.30 14.55
N ASP A 113 -6.95 -3.24 14.19
CA ASP A 113 -6.98 -4.59 14.77
C ASP A 113 -5.68 -5.35 14.51
N PHE A 114 -5.12 -5.23 13.31
CA PHE A 114 -3.82 -5.83 12.97
C PHE A 114 -2.68 -5.21 13.80
N LEU A 115 -2.61 -3.88 13.91
CA LEU A 115 -1.58 -3.19 14.68
C LEU A 115 -1.60 -3.52 16.17
N ALA A 116 -2.80 -3.71 16.74
CA ALA A 116 -2.97 -4.07 18.15
C ALA A 116 -2.36 -5.43 18.53
N ARG A 117 -2.04 -6.30 17.55
CA ARG A 117 -1.41 -7.61 17.78
C ARG A 117 0.07 -7.52 18.16
N PHE A 118 0.68 -6.35 17.96
CA PHE A 118 2.11 -6.09 18.22
C PHE A 118 2.32 -5.16 19.43
N GLU A 119 1.26 -4.88 20.20
CA GLU A 119 1.30 -4.12 21.46
C GLU A 119 1.52 -4.99 22.69
#